data_AF-A0A1I2RTM4-F1
#
_entry.id   AF-A0A1I2RTM4-F1
#
_cell.length_a   1.000
_cell.length_b   1.000
_cell.length_c   1.000
_cell.angle_alpha   90.00
_cell.angle_beta   90.00
_cell.angle_gamma   90.00
#
_symmetry.space_group_name_H-M   'P 1'
#
loop_
_entity.id
_entity.type
_entity.pdbx_description
1 polymer ?
#
loop_
_entity_poly.entity_id
_entity_poly.type
_entity_poly.pdbx_seq_one_letter_code
_entity_poly.pdbx_strand_id
1 'polypeptide(L)'
;MPVYTLPELPYDYAALAPVISPEIIELHHDKHHAAYVKGANDTLEQLAEARDKESWGAVNGLEKNLWPSISPATSCTASTGRT
;
A
#
# COMPACT_ATOMS: atom_id res chain seq x y z
N MET A 1 3.73 12.17 -12.95
CA MET A 1 3.37 12.30 -11.53
C MET A 1 4.50 11.69 -10.69
N PRO A 2 4.74 12.15 -9.45
CA PRO A 2 5.75 11.53 -8.59
C PRO A 2 5.37 10.08 -8.30
N VAL A 3 6.37 9.20 -8.32
CA VAL A 3 6.24 7.76 -8.07
C VAL A 3 6.60 7.49 -6.61
N TYR A 4 5.78 6.71 -5.91
CA TYR A 4 6.08 6.30 -4.54
C TYR A 4 7.16 5.22 -4.53
N THR A 5 8.04 5.28 -3.54
CA THR A 5 9.11 4.30 -3.32
C THR A 5 8.99 3.71 -1.93
N LEU A 6 9.39 2.44 -1.77
CA LEU A 6 9.46 1.79 -0.47
C LEU A 6 10.69 2.34 0.28
N PRO A 7 10.53 3.06 1.40
CA PRO A 7 11.65 3.52 2.20
C PRO A 7 12.29 2.33 2.91
N GLU A 8 13.63 2.30 3.01
CA GLU A 8 14.31 1.30 3.82
C GLU A 8 14.09 1.55 5.32
N LEU A 9 14.12 0.47 6.10
CA LEU A 9 14.06 0.54 7.55
C LEU A 9 15.32 1.23 8.11
N PRO A 10 15.19 2.16 9.06
CA PRO A 10 16.33 2.80 9.71
C PRO A 10 17.01 1.91 10.76
N TYR A 11 16.56 0.65 10.90
CA TYR A 11 17.03 -0.32 11.87
C TYR A 11 16.93 -1.75 11.30
N ASP A 12 17.67 -2.67 11.91
CA ASP A 12 17.61 -4.10 11.58
C ASP A 12 16.28 -4.74 11.99
N TYR A 13 15.83 -5.77 11.28
CA TYR A 13 14.59 -6.48 11.59
C TYR A 13 14.53 -7.01 13.04
N ALA A 14 15.67 -7.33 13.67
CA ALA A 14 15.71 -7.80 15.04
C ALA A 14 15.77 -6.68 16.11
N ALA A 15 15.85 -5.41 15.73
CA ALA A 15 16.08 -4.30 16.66
C ALA A 15 14.96 -4.10 17.70
N LEU A 16 13.74 -4.58 17.42
CA LEU A 16 12.58 -4.46 18.32
C LEU A 16 12.30 -5.75 19.11
N ALA A 17 13.15 -6.76 18.99
CA ALA A 17 13.02 -7.99 19.77
C ALA A 17 13.36 -7.75 21.26
N PRO A 18 12.66 -8.40 22.21
CA PRO A 18 11.62 -9.43 22.03
C PRO A 18 10.19 -8.88 21.91
N VAL A 19 10.00 -7.55 21.90
CA VAL A 19 8.66 -6.92 21.91
C VAL A 19 7.91 -7.21 20.61
N ILE A 20 8.62 -7.18 19.48
CA ILE A 20 8.10 -7.52 18.16
C ILE A 20 9.04 -8.56 17.54
N SER A 21 8.48 -9.61 16.96
CA SER A 21 9.32 -10.63 16.32
C SER A 21 9.96 -10.09 15.02
N PRO A 22 11.22 -10.47 14.73
CA PRO A 22 11.88 -10.02 13.50
C PRO A 22 11.12 -10.43 12.24
N GLU A 23 10.55 -11.63 12.24
CA GLU A 23 9.73 -12.17 11.15
C GLU A 23 8.50 -11.28 10.85
N ILE A 24 7.87 -10.70 11.87
CA ILE A 24 6.74 -9.78 11.66
C ILE A 24 7.20 -8.51 10.94
N ILE A 25 8.36 -7.96 11.30
CA ILE A 25 8.88 -6.73 10.68
C ILE A 25 9.27 -7.00 9.22
N GLU A 26 9.91 -8.14 8.96
CA GLU A 26 10.25 -8.58 7.60
C GLU A 26 8.99 -8.72 6.74
N LEU A 27 7.99 -9.47 7.20
CA LEU A 27 6.73 -9.64 6.47
C LEU A 27 5.99 -8.30 6.29
N HIS A 28 5.96 -7.46 7.32
CA HIS A 28 5.26 -6.19 7.27
C HIS A 28 5.90 -5.21 6.27
N HIS A 29 7.22 -5.09 6.29
CA HIS A 29 7.94 -4.19 5.39
C HIS A 29 8.00 -4.74 3.96
N ASP A 30 8.50 -5.96 3.78
CA ASP A 30 8.86 -6.48 2.47
C ASP A 30 7.65 -6.98 1.67
N LYS A 31 6.56 -7.35 2.35
CA LYS A 31 5.33 -7.81 1.69
C LYS A 31 4.23 -6.77 1.77
N HIS A 32 3.79 -6.41 2.98
CA HIS A 32 2.60 -5.56 3.12
C HIS A 32 2.86 -4.13 2.65
N HIS A 33 3.92 -3.48 3.12
CA HIS A 33 4.24 -2.11 2.72
C HIS A 33 4.63 -2.03 1.23
N ALA A 34 5.44 -2.99 0.75
CA ALA A 34 5.77 -3.10 -0.67
C ALA A 34 4.53 -3.21 -1.58
N ALA A 35 3.52 -4.00 -1.17
CA ALA A 35 2.27 -4.12 -1.90
C ALA A 35 1.48 -2.80 -1.94
N TYR A 36 1.48 -2.02 -0.85
CA TYR A 36 0.83 -0.70 -0.83
C TYR A 36 1.49 0.29 -1.78
N VAL A 37 2.83 0.38 -1.76
CA VAL A 37 3.60 1.24 -2.66
C VAL A 37 3.30 0.89 -4.12
N LYS A 38 3.33 -0.41 -4.46
CA LYS A 38 3.00 -0.87 -5.81
C LYS A 38 1.56 -0.50 -6.19
N GLY A 39 0.58 -0.82 -5.33
CA GLY A 39 -0.83 -0.54 -5.59
C GLY A 39 -1.13 0.96 -5.75
N ALA A 40 -0.46 1.83 -5.00
CA ALA A 40 -0.58 3.28 -5.15
C ALA A 40 -0.10 3.72 -6.53
N ASN A 41 1.09 3.28 -6.95
CA ASN A 41 1.66 3.63 -8.25
C ASN A 41 0.79 3.13 -9.41
N ASP A 42 0.35 1.87 -9.38
CA ASP A 42 -0.52 1.28 -10.40
C ASP A 42 -1.86 2.03 -10.50
N THR A 43 -2.41 2.49 -9.38
CA THR A 43 -3.69 3.21 -9.35
C THR A 43 -3.54 4.65 -9.83
N LEU A 44 -2.43 5.30 -9.50
CA LEU A 44 -2.11 6.64 -10.00
C LEU A 44 -1.91 6.66 -11.52
N GLU A 45 -1.30 5.61 -12.09
CA GLU A 45 -1.18 5.43 -13.54
C GLU A 45 -2.56 5.29 -14.19
N GLN A 46 -3.43 4.43 -13.64
CA GLN A 46 -4.80 4.27 -14.12
C GLN A 46 -5.62 5.57 -14.02
N LEU A 47 -5.42 6.37 -12.97
CA LEU A 47 -6.06 7.69 -12.84
C LEU A 47 -5.58 8.68 -13.91
N ALA A 48 -4.28 8.67 -14.23
CA ALA A 48 -3.73 9.47 -15.32
C ALA A 48 -4.32 9.05 -16.67
N GLU A 49 -4.39 7.75 -16.94
CA GLU A 49 -5.02 7.24 -18.16
C GLU A 49 -6.52 7.58 -18.24
N ALA A 50 -7.24 7.46 -17.13
CA ALA A 50 -8.66 7.80 -17.07
C ALA A 50 -8.88 9.29 -17.36
N ARG A 51 -7.97 10.16 -16.91
CA ARG A 51 -7.99 11.59 -17.23
C ARG A 51 -7.75 11.83 -18.72
N ASP A 52 -6.76 11.18 -19.31
CA ASP A 52 -6.42 11.36 -20.74
C ASP A 52 -7.50 10.82 -21.68
N LYS A 53 -8.21 9.76 -21.25
CA LYS A 53 -9.31 9.13 -22.00
C LYS A 53 -10.70 9.71 -21.65
N GLU A 54 -10.76 10.74 -20.79
CA GLU A 54 -12.01 11.32 -20.26
C GLU A 54 -12.98 10.26 -19.68
N SER A 55 -12.43 9.20 -19.09
CA SER A 55 -13.15 8.06 -18.55
C SER A 55 -13.55 8.28 -17.09
N TRP A 56 -14.49 9.20 -16.86
CA TRP A 56 -14.90 9.62 -15.51
C TRP A 56 -15.60 8.52 -14.70
N GLY A 57 -16.22 7.54 -15.37
CA GLY A 57 -16.91 6.43 -14.71
C GLY A 57 -15.97 5.52 -13.89
N ALA A 58 -14.69 5.44 -14.27
CA ALA A 58 -13.70 4.61 -13.57
C ALA A 58 -13.15 5.25 -12.30
N VAL A 59 -13.22 6.58 -12.17
CA VAL A 59 -12.54 7.36 -11.12
C VAL A 59 -12.96 6.91 -9.72
N ASN A 60 -14.25 6.72 -9.45
CA ASN A 60 -14.74 6.27 -8.14
C ASN A 60 -14.20 4.89 -7.75
N GLY A 61 -14.00 3.99 -8.72
CA GLY A 61 -13.40 2.67 -8.46
C GLY A 61 -11.91 2.80 -8.13
N LEU A 62 -11.20 3.63 -8.90
CA LEU A 62 -9.78 3.89 -8.71
C LEU A 62 -9.49 4.58 -7.37
N GLU A 63 -10.30 5.55 -6.96
CA GLU A 63 -10.17 6.20 -5.65
C GLU A 63 -10.33 5.21 -4.48
N LYS A 64 -11.29 4.28 -4.59
CA LYS A 64 -11.47 3.21 -3.59
C LYS A 64 -10.28 2.26 -3.52
N ASN A 65 -9.65 1.98 -4.66
CA ASN A 65 -8.45 1.15 -4.72
C ASN A 65 -7.21 1.87 -4.20
N LEU A 66 -7.14 3.21 -4.35
CA LEU A 66 -6.04 4.02 -3.87
C LEU A 66 -6.02 4.15 -2.33
N TRP A 67 -7.19 4.27 -1.71
CA TRP A 67 -7.34 4.51 -0.26
C TRP A 67 -6.50 3.56 0.63
N PRO A 68 -6.58 2.22 0.51
CA PRO A 68 -5.81 1.31 1.37
C PRO A 68 -4.29 1.45 1.17
N SER A 69 -3.83 1.93 0.01
CA SER A 69 -2.41 2.13 -0.27
C SER A 69 -1.84 3.43 0.32
N ILE A 70 -2.68 4.46 0.48
CA ILE A 70 -2.28 5.76 1.07
C ILE A 70 -2.55 5.84 2.58
N SER A 71 -3.45 4.99 3.10
CA SER A 71 -3.86 4.95 4.50
C SER A 71 -3.87 3.51 5.03
N PRO A 72 -2.70 2.95 5.40
CA PRO A 72 -2.54 1.54 5.75
C PRO A 72 -3.30 1.11 7.02
N ALA A 73 -3.78 2.05 7.83
CA ALA A 73 -4.64 1.74 8.97
C ALA A 73 -5.99 1.10 8.57
N THR A 74 -6.44 1.31 7.33
CA THR A 74 -7.75 0.83 6.84
C THR A 74 -7.66 -0.55 6.17
N SER A 75 -6.47 -1.02 5.80
CA SER A 75 -6.29 -2.30 5.08
C SER A 75 -6.30 -3.51 6.02
N CYS A 76 -5.97 -3.33 7.30
CA CYS A 76 -5.91 -4.39 8.31
C CYS A 76 -7.28 -5.07 8.54
N THR A 77 -8.38 -4.37 8.28
CA THR A 77 -9.74 -4.92 8.37
C THR A 77 -10.16 -5.76 7.15
N ALA A 78 -9.42 -5.70 6.04
CA ALA A 78 -9.75 -6.44 4.81
C ALA A 78 -9.07 -7.82 4.73
N SER A 79 -7.93 -8.03 5.41
CA SER A 79 -7.20 -9.31 5.39
C SER A 79 -7.67 -10.32 6.44
N THR A 80 -8.37 -9.87 7.47
CA THR A 80 -9.05 -10.74 8.43
C THR A 80 -10.45 -10.99 7.92
N GLY A 81 -10.64 -12.07 7.15
CA GLY A 81 -11.96 -12.61 6.81
C GLY A 81 -12.73 -13.07 8.04
N ARG A 82 -13.12 -12.13 8.90
CA ARG A 82 -13.98 -12.32 10.05
C ARG A 82 -15.15 -11.35 9.87
N THR A 83 -16.25 -11.92 9.37
CA THR A 83 -17.60 -11.41 9.54
C THR A 83 -17.88 -11.12 11.01
#